data_AF-A0A519QU79-F1
#
_entry.id   AF-A0A519QU79-F1
#
_cell.length_a   1.000
_cell.length_b   1.000
_cell.length_c   1.000
_cell.angle_alpha   90.00
_cell.angle_beta   90.00
_cell.angle_gamma   90.00
#
_symmetry.space_group_name_H-M   'P 1'
#
loop_
_entity.id
_entity.type
_entity.pdbx_description
1 polymer ?
#
loop_
_entity_poly.entity_id
_entity_poly.type
_entity_poly.pdbx_seq_one_letter_code
_entity_poly.pdbx_strand_id
1 'polypeptide(L)' 'MNSTHTKAVQFKWTNISLVFTILMLFLSAGVFAQEKKLISGVINDNTNMPLPGVTITEVGTTNVSVTDMDGKFAMQV' A
#
# COMPACT_ATOMS: atom_id res chain seq x y z
N MET A 1 -7.59 -14.88 -64.58
CA MET A 1 -8.26 -15.60 -63.48
C MET A 1 -7.69 -15.06 -62.17
N ASN A 2 -8.56 -14.51 -61.33
CA ASN A 2 -8.37 -13.83 -60.04
C ASN A 2 -7.14 -14.25 -59.20
N SER A 3 -6.20 -13.33 -58.97
CA SER A 3 -5.21 -13.42 -57.89
C SER A 3 -5.84 -12.88 -56.61
N THR A 4 -6.46 -13.77 -55.83
CA THR A 4 -6.97 -13.46 -54.50
C THR A 4 -5.83 -13.05 -53.59
N HIS A 5 -5.65 -11.73 -53.43
CA HIS A 5 -4.84 -11.15 -52.37
C HIS A 5 -5.52 -11.45 -51.03
N THR A 6 -5.15 -12.55 -50.40
CA THR A 6 -5.41 -12.80 -48.98
C THR A 6 -4.76 -11.70 -48.17
N LYS A 7 -5.55 -10.75 -47.66
CA LYS A 7 -5.07 -9.80 -46.65
C LYS A 7 -4.83 -10.59 -45.37
N ALA A 8 -3.59 -11.04 -45.18
CA ALA A 8 -3.13 -11.46 -43.87
C ALA A 8 -3.41 -10.31 -42.91
N VAL A 9 -4.13 -10.58 -41.82
CA VAL A 9 -4.38 -9.62 -40.76
C VAL A 9 -3.00 -9.26 -40.20
N GLN A 10 -2.45 -8.13 -40.67
CA GLN A 10 -1.17 -7.58 -40.23
C GLN A 10 -1.38 -7.09 -38.80
N PHE A 11 -1.28 -8.01 -37.85
CA PHE A 11 -1.43 -7.72 -36.44
C PHE A 11 -0.25 -6.87 -36.00
N LYS A 12 -0.47 -5.55 -36.04
CA LYS A 12 0.54 -4.56 -35.68
C LYS A 12 0.79 -4.64 -34.18
N TRP A 13 2.00 -5.04 -33.81
CA TRP A 13 2.48 -5.13 -32.43
C TRP A 13 2.32 -3.82 -31.62
N THR A 14 2.21 -2.68 -32.30
CA THR A 14 1.88 -1.38 -31.69
C THR A 14 0.53 -1.40 -30.97
N ASN A 15 -0.44 -2.16 -31.47
CA ASN A 15 -1.79 -2.25 -30.89
C ASN A 15 -1.78 -3.10 -29.62
N ILE A 16 -0.96 -4.16 -29.56
CA ILE A 16 -0.70 -4.91 -28.32
C ILE A 16 0.02 -4.04 -27.29
N SER A 17 1.04 -3.30 -27.72
CA SER A 17 1.82 -2.44 -26.82
C SER A 17 0.95 -1.37 -26.17
N LEU A 18 0.02 -0.79 -26.93
CA LEU A 18 -0.94 0.19 -26.42
C LEU A 18 -1.92 -0.43 -25.40
N VAL A 19 -2.47 -1.60 -25.69
CA VAL A 19 -3.37 -2.32 -24.75
C VAL A 19 -2.63 -2.71 -23.47
N PHE A 20 -1.38 -3.18 -23.57
CA PHE A 20 -0.55 -3.52 -22.41
C PHE A 20 -0.23 -2.29 -21.56
N THR A 21 0.09 -1.16 -22.19
CA THR A 21 0.35 0.12 -21.49
C THR A 21 -0.88 0.61 -20.74
N ILE A 22 -2.06 0.53 -21.37
CA ILE A 22 -3.34 0.89 -20.73
C ILE A 22 -3.64 -0.04 -19.56
N LEU A 23 -3.42 -1.35 -19.70
CA LEU A 23 -3.60 -2.32 -18.63
C LEU A 23 -2.69 -2.03 -17.42
N MET A 24 -1.42 -1.72 -17.66
CA MET A 24 -0.47 -1.34 -16.60
C MET A 24 -0.90 -0.06 -15.87
N LEU A 25 -1.46 0.92 -16.60
CA LEU A 25 -2.01 2.14 -16.01
C LEU A 25 -3.18 1.82 -15.05
N PHE A 26 -4.09 0.93 -15.45
CA PHE A 26 -5.21 0.51 -14.59
C PHE A 26 -4.76 -0.32 -13.38
N LEU A 27 -3.73 -1.15 -13.50
CA LEU A 27 -3.15 -1.88 -12.37
C LEU A 27 -2.49 -0.95 -11.35
N SER A 28 -1.86 0.14 -11.81
CA SER A 28 -1.24 1.14 -10.93
C SER A 28 -2.27 1.95 -10.12
N ALA A 29 -3.50 2.08 -10.61
CA ALA A 29 -4.57 2.81 -9.92
C ALA A 29 -5.07 2.11 -8.64
N GLY A 30 -4.73 0.83 -8.43
CA GLY A 30 -5.12 0.03 -7.26
C GLY A 30 -4.12 0.06 -6.09
N VAL A 31 -3.02 0.80 -6.18
CA VAL A 31 -1.92 0.74 -5.18
C VAL A 31 -2.19 1.60 -3.93
N PHE A 32 -3.34 2.27 -3.84
CA PHE A 32 -3.72 3.08 -2.66
C PHE A 32 -3.96 2.28 -1.36
N ALA A 33 -3.83 0.96 -1.38
CA ALA A 33 -3.93 0.11 -0.18
C ALA A 33 -2.70 0.18 0.77
N GLN A 34 -1.64 0.92 0.41
CA GLN A 34 -0.48 1.16 1.28
C GLN A 34 -0.65 2.39 2.19
N GLU A 35 -1.88 2.81 2.48
CA GLU A 35 -2.11 3.87 3.46
C GLU A 35 -1.66 3.39 4.83
N LYS A 36 -0.49 3.86 5.25
CA LYS A 36 0.03 3.68 6.60
C LYS A 36 -1.00 4.22 7.58
N LYS A 37 -1.65 3.32 8.33
CA LYS A 37 -2.63 3.71 9.33
C LYS A 37 -1.88 4.23 10.54
N LEU A 38 -2.20 5.45 10.95
CA LEU A 38 -1.67 6.00 12.19
C LEU A 38 -2.49 5.45 13.37
N ILE A 39 -1.87 4.64 14.21
CA ILE A 39 -2.41 4.20 15.49
C ILE A 39 -1.79 5.08 16.57
N SER A 40 -2.64 5.76 17.35
CA SER A 40 -2.21 6.59 18.47
C SER A 40 -3.09 6.38 19.69
N GLY A 41 -2.56 6.71 20.86
CA GLY A 41 -3.27 6.58 22.13
C GLY A 41 -2.42 7.02 23.31
N VAL A 42 -2.96 6.83 24.52
CA VAL A 42 -2.29 7.12 25.80
C VAL A 42 -2.29 5.85 26.64
N ILE A 43 -1.13 5.47 27.17
CA ILE A 43 -0.98 4.37 28.13
C ILE A 43 -1.09 4.95 29.53
N ASN A 44 -2.05 4.44 30.31
CA ASN A 44 -2.22 4.79 31.72
C ASN A 44 -1.98 3.57 32.62
N ASP A 45 -1.60 3.81 33.86
CA ASP A 45 -1.52 2.80 34.91
C ASP A 45 -2.90 2.52 35.55
N ASN A 46 -2.90 1.65 36.55
CA ASN A 46 -4.08 1.28 37.36
C ASN A 46 -4.65 2.42 38.23
N THR A 47 -3.95 3.56 38.32
CA THR A 47 -4.41 4.78 38.99
C THR A 47 -4.89 5.86 38.01
N ASN A 48 -4.94 5.55 36.71
CA ASN A 48 -5.23 6.48 35.61
C ASN A 48 -4.16 7.55 35.39
N MET A 49 -2.92 7.34 35.84
CA MET A 49 -1.80 8.22 35.53
C MET A 49 -1.12 7.77 34.23
N PRO A 50 -0.68 8.71 33.37
CA PRO A 50 0.05 8.38 32.15
C PRO A 50 1.40 7.73 32.47
N LEU A 51 1.75 6.67 31.72
CA LEU A 51 2.95 5.89 31.95
C LEU A 51 3.99 6.11 30.83
N PRO A 52 5.09 6.86 31.11
CA PRO A 52 6.14 7.13 30.13
C PRO A 52 7.13 5.96 30.01
N GLY A 53 7.79 5.86 28.85
CA GLY A 53 8.86 4.88 28.61
C GLY A 53 8.40 3.44 28.39
N VAL A 54 7.11 3.22 28.15
CA VAL A 54 6.54 1.90 27.84
C VAL A 54 6.82 1.54 26.40
N THR A 55 7.29 0.33 26.15
CA THR A 55 7.51 -0.21 24.80
C THR A 55 6.25 -0.89 24.28
N ILE A 56 5.79 -0.48 23.10
CA ILE A 56 4.67 -1.06 22.36
C ILE A 56 5.22 -1.80 21.14
N THR A 57 4.84 -3.06 21.00
CA THR A 57 5.22 -3.91 19.87
C THR A 57 3.96 -4.40 19.16
N GLU A 58 3.92 -4.22 17.84
CA GLU A 58 2.85 -4.78 17.04
C GLU A 58 3.13 -6.27 16.76
N VAL A 59 2.15 -7.11 17.05
CA VAL A 59 2.30 -8.57 16.93
C VAL A 59 2.45 -8.95 15.46
N GLY A 60 3.54 -9.65 15.13
CA GLY A 60 3.80 -10.13 13.78
C GLY A 60 4.51 -9.12 12.87
N THR A 61 4.86 -7.94 13.37
CA THR A 61 5.68 -6.95 12.64
C THR A 61 6.95 -6.61 13.42
N THR A 62 7.85 -5.85 12.81
CA THR A 62 9.02 -5.27 13.49
C THR A 62 8.75 -3.83 13.97
N ASN A 63 7.48 -3.40 13.97
CA ASN A 63 7.11 -2.06 14.37
C ASN A 63 7.14 -1.95 15.89
N VAL A 64 7.88 -0.96 16.38
CA VAL A 64 8.04 -0.65 17.81
C VAL A 64 7.81 0.83 18.02
N SER A 65 7.09 1.19 19.08
CA SER A 65 6.88 2.57 19.51
C SER A 65 7.09 2.65 21.02
N VAL A 66 7.47 3.82 21.52
CA VAL A 66 7.72 4.05 22.95
C VAL A 66 6.87 5.24 23.39
N THR A 67 6.26 5.15 24.57
CA THR A 67 5.44 6.25 25.10
C THR A 67 6.30 7.45 25.50
N ASP A 68 5.78 8.66 25.22
CA ASP A 68 6.40 9.92 25.64
C ASP A 68 6.15 10.23 27.14
N MET A 69 6.55 11.43 27.58
CA MET A 69 6.41 11.89 28.97
C MET A 69 4.94 11.98 29.43
N ASP A 70 4.00 12.12 28.51
CA ASP A 70 2.56 12.17 28.77
C ASP A 70 1.91 10.79 28.56
N GLY A 71 2.69 9.72 28.40
CA GLY A 71 2.19 8.38 28.12
C GLY A 71 1.62 8.19 26.71
N LYS A 72 1.76 9.18 25.82
CA LYS A 72 1.23 9.11 24.45
C LYS A 72 2.13 8.28 23.57
N PHE A 73 1.53 7.55 22.64
CA PHE A 73 2.25 6.86 21.57
C PHE A 73 1.61 7.14 20.21
N ALA A 74 2.42 7.02 19.17
CA ALA A 74 1.98 7.01 17.79
C ALA A 74 2.82 5.98 17.01
N MET A 75 2.17 5.15 16.21
CA MET A 75 2.79 4.12 15.37
C MET A 75 2.10 4.12 14.01
N GLN A 76 2.89 4.07 12.94
CA GLN A 76 2.38 3.85 11.59
C GLN A 76 2.43 2.36 11.29
N VAL A 77 1.28 1.77 10.97
CA VAL A 77 1.12 0.36 10.59
C VAL A 77 0.65 0.23 9.15
#